data_AF-A0A7S3RAD1-F1
#
_entry.id   AF-A0A7S3RAD1-F1
#
_cell.length_a   1.000
_cell.length_b   1.000
_cell.length_c   1.000
_cell.angle_alpha   90.00
_cell.angle_beta   90.00
_cell.angle_gamma   90.00
#
_symmetry.space_group_name_H-M   'P 1'
#
loop_
_entity.id
_entity.type
_entity.pdbx_description
1 polymer ?
#
loop_
_entity_poly.entity_id
_entity_poly.type
_entity_poly.pdbx_seq_one_letter_code
_entity_poly.pdbx_strand_id
1 'polypeptide(L)'
;MHSALATASPHLNFLLLPPHSTTATALPCAPIRSSPVQSQHLQAQGSNAPFLCCKAGIASRRARSCKQARMQMHALRGGLQVSGLCFDAACQQQADKAFLIALVLPLVFGGLAILYILRPPPKEALEKGSVFRDPKTGAFFEAPEGESPLKDQKGELAFRPISYLPWPVPEDYEGTRLRVAVGERSSKEMRTFVFNKLRPDGELLLVTLPRPLGIVFEYDERRKQAIVVDLVEGSYADQRRKVAGLNQRLQECVLPGDVLRAVSCTNFVYPTNALFGAKAPERHIVLYGADKQKWSSIRGALKKGDVKDGEVSLVVERRRT
;
A
#
# COMPACT_ATOMS: atom_id res chain seq x y z
N MET A 1 19.93 35.91 -55.20
CA MET A 1 18.80 36.83 -54.97
C MET A 1 17.69 36.46 -55.94
N HIS A 2 16.81 35.54 -55.55
CA HIS A 2 15.62 35.18 -56.32
C HIS A 2 14.54 34.64 -55.37
N SER A 3 13.39 35.29 -55.47
CA SER A 3 12.04 34.72 -55.55
C SER A 3 11.42 34.04 -54.33
N ALA A 4 10.40 34.72 -53.82
CA ALA A 4 9.37 34.24 -52.92
C ALA A 4 8.47 33.17 -53.56
N LEU A 5 7.93 32.28 -52.72
CA LEU A 5 6.66 31.59 -52.98
C LEU A 5 5.97 31.23 -51.66
N ALA A 6 4.76 31.76 -51.52
CA ALA A 6 3.77 31.49 -50.48
C ALA A 6 3.01 30.18 -50.78
N THR A 7 2.08 29.85 -49.87
CA THR A 7 1.01 28.82 -49.89
C THR A 7 1.27 27.62 -48.97
N ALA A 8 0.31 27.05 -48.23
CA ALA A 8 -1.05 27.41 -47.83
C ALA A 8 -1.43 26.48 -46.66
N SER A 9 -2.22 26.95 -45.70
CA SER A 9 -2.81 26.12 -44.65
C SER A 9 -3.96 25.26 -45.20
N PRO A 10 -4.11 23.99 -44.77
CA PRO A 10 -5.35 23.27 -44.94
C PRO A 10 -6.14 23.15 -43.62
N HIS A 11 -7.31 23.77 -43.65
CA HIS A 11 -8.60 23.38 -43.05
C HIS A 11 -8.65 22.24 -42.02
N LEU A 12 -9.04 22.62 -40.80
CA LEU A 12 -9.68 21.75 -39.80
C LEU A 12 -11.12 21.45 -40.22
N ASN A 13 -11.40 20.19 -40.58
CA ASN A 13 -12.75 19.66 -40.71
C ASN A 13 -13.28 19.25 -39.32
N PHE A 14 -14.21 20.04 -38.79
CA PHE A 14 -15.02 19.69 -37.63
C PHE A 14 -16.19 18.81 -38.11
N LEU A 15 -16.07 17.49 -37.92
CA LEU A 15 -17.20 16.57 -38.08
C LEU A 15 -17.93 16.45 -36.74
N LEU A 16 -19.07 17.13 -36.67
CA LEU A 16 -20.13 16.92 -35.68
C LEU A 16 -20.71 15.52 -35.86
N LEU A 17 -20.54 14.65 -34.86
CA LEU A 17 -21.30 13.41 -34.73
C LEU A 17 -22.56 13.68 -33.88
N PRO A 18 -23.73 13.14 -34.25
CA PRO A 18 -24.99 13.33 -33.54
C PRO A 18 -25.09 12.50 -32.25
N PRO A 19 -25.95 12.90 -31.31
CA PRO A 19 -26.19 12.17 -30.06
C PRO A 19 -26.99 10.89 -30.31
N HIS A 20 -26.47 9.75 -29.87
CA HIS A 20 -27.22 8.51 -29.82
C HIS A 20 -28.27 8.57 -28.70
N SER A 21 -29.52 8.46 -29.13
CA SER A 21 -30.71 8.22 -28.33
C SER A 21 -30.60 6.87 -27.60
N THR A 22 -30.73 6.91 -26.27
CA THR A 22 -30.90 5.73 -25.42
C THR A 22 -32.34 5.25 -25.51
N THR A 23 -32.59 4.20 -26.30
CA THR A 23 -33.83 3.44 -26.26
C THR A 23 -33.74 2.45 -25.10
N ALA A 24 -34.46 2.73 -24.02
CA ALA A 24 -34.63 1.83 -22.89
C ALA A 24 -35.57 0.69 -23.30
N THR A 25 -35.02 -0.49 -23.56
CA THR A 25 -35.80 -1.72 -23.72
C THR A 25 -35.89 -2.41 -22.37
N ALA A 26 -37.07 -2.31 -21.75
CA ALA A 26 -37.42 -3.03 -20.53
C ALA A 26 -37.49 -4.54 -20.82
N LEU A 27 -36.65 -5.32 -20.14
CA LEU A 27 -36.74 -6.78 -20.10
C LEU A 27 -37.67 -7.21 -18.96
N PRO A 28 -38.54 -8.21 -19.17
CA PRO A 28 -39.46 -8.70 -18.15
C PRO A 28 -38.73 -9.52 -17.08
N CYS A 29 -39.01 -9.18 -15.81
CA CYS A 29 -38.61 -9.94 -14.63
C CYS A 29 -39.19 -11.36 -14.67
N ALA A 30 -38.32 -12.37 -14.76
CA ALA A 30 -38.68 -13.75 -14.46
C ALA A 30 -38.48 -14.04 -12.95
N PRO A 31 -39.41 -14.76 -12.30
CA PRO A 31 -39.35 -15.03 -10.86
C PRO A 31 -38.26 -16.07 -10.52
N ILE A 32 -37.39 -15.70 -9.57
CA ILE A 32 -36.39 -16.59 -8.97
C ILE A 32 -37.11 -17.61 -8.09
N ARG A 33 -37.08 -18.89 -8.52
CA ARG A 33 -37.45 -20.05 -7.71
C ARG A 33 -36.44 -20.21 -6.57
N SER A 34 -36.88 -19.92 -5.35
CA SER A 34 -36.16 -20.24 -4.13
C SER A 34 -36.27 -21.73 -3.82
N SER A 35 -35.16 -22.47 -3.89
CA SER A 35 -35.05 -23.81 -3.32
C SER A 35 -34.53 -23.74 -1.88
N PRO A 36 -35.14 -24.48 -0.92
CA PRO A 36 -34.71 -24.48 0.47
C PRO A 36 -33.50 -25.40 0.66
N VAL A 37 -32.38 -24.83 1.14
CA VAL A 37 -31.24 -25.63 1.62
C VAL A 37 -31.54 -26.10 3.03
N GLN A 38 -31.68 -27.41 3.18
CA GLN A 38 -31.82 -28.12 4.44
C GLN A 38 -30.65 -27.81 5.38
N SER A 39 -30.99 -27.31 6.57
CA SER A 39 -30.11 -27.30 7.73
C SER A 39 -30.20 -28.67 8.41
N GLN A 40 -29.10 -29.42 8.47
CA GLN A 40 -28.97 -30.55 9.37
C GLN A 40 -27.92 -30.26 10.43
N HIS A 41 -28.41 -30.23 11.67
CA HIS A 41 -27.72 -30.39 12.94
C HIS A 41 -27.06 -31.78 13.04
N LEU A 42 -25.89 -31.87 13.70
CA LEU A 42 -25.33 -32.99 14.51
C LEU A 42 -23.78 -32.88 14.46
N GLN A 43 -22.99 -33.14 15.49
CA GLN A 43 -23.11 -33.26 16.93
C GLN A 43 -21.67 -33.21 17.47
N ALA A 44 -21.50 -32.77 18.71
CA ALA A 44 -20.22 -32.78 19.42
C ALA A 44 -19.71 -34.20 19.69
N GLN A 45 -18.38 -34.36 19.84
CA GLN A 45 -17.68 -35.14 20.87
C GLN A 45 -16.20 -35.34 20.50
N GLY A 46 -15.32 -35.42 21.50
CA GLY A 46 -14.08 -36.20 21.36
C GLY A 46 -12.80 -35.55 21.87
N SER A 47 -12.64 -35.55 23.19
CA SER A 47 -11.40 -35.35 23.93
C SER A 47 -10.31 -36.41 23.64
N ASN A 48 -9.08 -36.07 24.03
CA ASN A 48 -7.96 -36.94 24.40
C ASN A 48 -7.03 -37.47 23.30
N ALA A 49 -5.81 -36.94 23.28
CA ALA A 49 -4.60 -37.75 23.18
C ALA A 49 -3.42 -37.03 23.89
N PRO A 50 -2.83 -37.62 24.93
CA PRO A 50 -1.51 -37.28 25.44
C PRO A 50 -0.42 -38.20 24.83
N PHE A 51 0.83 -37.85 25.15
CA PHE A 51 2.05 -38.67 25.18
C PHE A 51 3.13 -38.56 24.09
N LEU A 52 4.37 -38.51 24.63
CA LEU A 52 5.70 -38.88 24.12
C LEU A 52 6.39 -37.85 23.20
N CYS A 53 7.40 -37.07 23.62
CA CYS A 53 8.53 -37.25 24.54
C CYS A 53 9.60 -38.27 24.08
N CYS A 54 10.80 -37.71 23.81
CA CYS A 54 12.14 -38.33 23.65
C CYS A 54 12.41 -39.12 22.34
N LYS A 55 13.56 -39.05 21.66
CA LYS A 55 14.93 -38.74 22.12
C LYS A 55 15.89 -38.56 20.91
N ALA A 56 16.93 -37.74 21.13
CA ALA A 56 18.30 -37.77 20.56
C ALA A 56 18.48 -37.65 19.03
N GLY A 57 19.39 -36.86 18.48
CA GLY A 57 20.50 -36.08 19.00
C GLY A 57 21.54 -35.98 17.90
N ILE A 58 22.16 -34.82 17.69
CA ILE A 58 23.54 -34.67 17.19
C ILE A 58 24.01 -33.27 17.63
N ALA A 59 25.16 -33.30 18.24
CA ALA A 59 25.86 -32.19 18.85
C ALA A 59 26.32 -31.15 17.83
N SER A 60 26.16 -29.86 18.15
CA SER A 60 27.20 -28.89 17.84
C SER A 60 27.18 -27.72 18.80
N ARG A 61 28.38 -27.43 19.28
CA ARG A 61 28.73 -26.55 20.39
C ARG A 61 28.50 -25.09 19.99
N ARG A 62 27.66 -24.36 20.72
CA ARG A 62 27.78 -22.90 20.95
C ARG A 62 26.99 -22.50 22.21
N ALA A 63 27.38 -23.09 23.33
CA ALA A 63 27.03 -22.59 24.64
C ALA A 63 28.06 -21.52 25.05
N ARG A 64 27.80 -20.26 24.70
CA ARG A 64 28.38 -19.10 25.40
C ARG A 64 27.35 -17.98 25.46
N SER A 65 27.11 -17.52 26.68
CA SER A 65 26.48 -16.25 27.04
C SER A 65 24.95 -16.14 26.95
N CYS A 66 24.26 -16.88 27.83
CA CYS A 66 22.89 -16.54 28.26
C CYS A 66 22.80 -16.54 29.79
N LYS A 67 23.84 -16.01 30.46
CA LYS A 67 23.94 -15.90 31.93
C LYS A 67 24.10 -14.46 32.44
N GLN A 68 23.76 -13.45 31.63
CA GLN A 68 23.96 -12.05 32.01
C GLN A 68 22.77 -11.15 31.64
N ALA A 69 21.56 -11.61 31.98
CA ALA A 69 20.34 -10.80 31.92
C ALA A 69 19.40 -11.10 33.10
N ARG A 70 19.96 -11.41 34.28
CA ARG A 70 19.19 -11.67 35.52
C ARG A 70 19.61 -10.84 36.72
N MET A 71 20.40 -9.79 36.50
CA MET A 71 20.74 -8.78 37.51
C MET A 71 20.57 -7.39 36.91
N GLN A 72 19.33 -6.89 36.80
CA GLN A 72 19.01 -5.46 36.77
C GLN A 72 17.49 -5.18 36.74
N MET A 73 16.69 -6.00 37.43
CA MET A 73 15.28 -5.69 37.73
C MET A 73 15.06 -5.50 39.24
N HIS A 74 15.95 -4.74 39.89
CA HIS A 74 15.77 -4.32 41.29
C HIS A 74 15.76 -2.79 41.48
N ALA A 75 15.85 -1.99 40.41
CA ALA A 75 15.94 -0.52 40.53
C ALA A 75 14.62 0.26 40.28
N LEU A 76 13.51 -0.41 39.96
CA LEU A 76 12.20 0.24 39.77
C LEU A 76 11.12 -0.39 40.66
N ARG A 77 11.51 -0.76 41.88
CA ARG A 77 10.59 -1.17 42.95
C ARG A 77 10.55 -0.12 44.07
N GLY A 78 10.73 1.15 43.73
CA GLY A 78 10.28 2.28 44.55
C GLY A 78 8.77 2.43 44.38
N GLY A 79 8.03 1.41 44.84
CA GLY A 79 6.58 1.48 44.91
C GLY A 79 6.20 2.63 45.83
N LEU A 80 5.39 3.55 45.30
CA LEU A 80 4.61 4.51 46.06
C LEU A 80 3.76 3.74 47.09
N GLN A 81 4.33 3.42 48.25
CA GLN A 81 3.59 2.94 49.42
C GLN A 81 2.84 4.14 50.01
N VAL A 82 1.76 4.56 49.34
CA VAL A 82 0.83 5.56 49.85
C VAL A 82 -0.09 4.86 50.85
N SER A 83 0.42 4.60 52.03
CA SER A 83 -0.40 4.18 53.16
C SER A 83 0.16 4.78 54.44
N GLY A 84 -0.08 6.08 54.59
CA GLY A 84 -0.04 6.76 55.88
C GLY A 84 -1.29 7.63 55.97
N LEU A 85 -2.27 7.20 56.77
CA LEU A 85 -3.34 8.10 57.20
C LEU A 85 -2.67 9.26 57.95
N CYS A 86 -2.71 10.46 57.38
CA CYS A 86 -2.21 11.67 58.04
C CYS A 86 -3.29 12.18 59.01
N PHE A 87 -2.98 12.21 60.30
CA PHE A 87 -3.87 12.75 61.34
C PHE A 87 -3.55 14.20 61.74
N ASP A 88 -2.49 14.77 61.19
CA ASP A 88 -2.03 16.14 61.49
C ASP A 88 -2.05 17.01 60.21
N ALA A 89 -2.37 18.30 60.37
CA ALA A 89 -2.49 19.26 59.28
C ALA A 89 -1.17 19.44 58.52
N ALA A 90 -0.03 19.37 59.23
CA ALA A 90 1.29 19.43 58.61
C ALA A 90 1.57 18.21 57.70
N CYS A 91 1.10 17.02 58.09
CA CYS A 91 1.22 15.79 57.31
C CYS A 91 0.33 15.86 56.05
N GLN A 92 -0.91 16.33 56.19
CA GLN A 92 -1.84 16.48 55.07
C GLN A 92 -1.30 17.43 54.00
N GLN A 93 -0.71 18.57 54.39
CA GLN A 93 -0.08 19.48 53.43
C GLN A 93 1.09 18.85 52.65
N GLN A 94 1.86 17.94 53.26
CA GLN A 94 2.94 17.24 52.57
C GLN A 94 2.40 16.17 51.61
N ALA A 95 1.36 15.44 52.02
CA ALA A 95 0.68 14.46 51.17
C ALA A 95 0.04 15.13 49.94
N ASP A 96 -0.64 16.26 50.13
CA ASP A 96 -1.26 17.03 49.05
C ASP A 96 -0.22 17.55 48.05
N LYS A 97 0.93 18.06 48.55
CA LYS A 97 2.05 18.47 47.68
C LYS A 97 2.62 17.30 46.88
N ALA A 98 2.83 16.15 47.51
CA ALA A 98 3.34 14.96 46.84
C ALA A 98 2.35 14.45 45.76
N PHE A 99 1.06 14.45 46.07
CA PHE A 99 0.01 14.09 45.11
C PHE A 99 -0.04 15.05 43.92
N LEU A 100 -0.02 16.36 44.17
CA LEU A 100 0.01 17.37 43.11
C LEU A 100 1.24 17.21 42.21
N ILE A 101 2.42 16.99 42.79
CA ILE A 101 3.64 16.75 41.99
C ILE A 101 3.49 15.48 41.16
N ALA A 102 2.99 14.38 41.75
CA ALA A 102 2.79 13.11 41.05
C ALA A 102 1.77 13.20 39.91
N LEU A 103 0.79 14.11 39.99
CA LEU A 103 -0.19 14.34 38.94
C LEU A 103 0.30 15.33 37.88
N VAL A 104 0.96 16.43 38.29
CA VAL A 104 1.42 17.48 37.39
C VAL A 104 2.62 17.04 36.55
N LEU A 105 3.58 16.29 37.12
CA LEU A 105 4.77 15.87 36.37
C LEU A 105 4.41 15.08 35.10
N PRO A 106 3.60 13.99 35.16
CA PRO A 106 3.25 13.22 33.98
C PRO A 106 2.46 14.03 32.94
N LEU A 107 1.61 14.96 33.38
CA LEU A 107 0.87 15.83 32.48
C LEU A 107 1.80 16.83 31.77
N VAL A 108 2.76 17.41 32.49
CA VAL A 108 3.76 18.32 31.90
C VAL A 108 4.69 17.56 30.95
N PHE A 109 5.21 16.39 31.36
CA PHE A 109 6.04 15.55 30.49
C PHE A 109 5.28 15.03 29.28
N GLY A 110 4.01 14.63 29.46
CA GLY A 110 3.11 14.25 28.37
C GLY A 110 2.87 15.41 27.41
N GLY A 111 2.59 16.61 27.94
CA GLY A 111 2.40 17.83 27.14
C GLY A 111 3.66 18.22 26.36
N LEU A 112 4.84 18.16 26.99
CA LEU A 112 6.13 18.43 26.34
C LEU A 112 6.44 17.37 25.27
N ALA A 113 6.16 16.09 25.52
CA ALA A 113 6.34 15.02 24.54
C ALA A 113 5.41 15.21 23.33
N ILE A 114 4.14 15.59 23.56
CA ILE A 114 3.19 15.91 22.49
C ILE A 114 3.68 17.12 21.69
N LEU A 115 4.10 18.20 22.35
CA LEU A 115 4.66 19.38 21.69
C LEU A 115 5.93 19.06 20.89
N TYR A 116 6.77 18.15 21.39
CA TYR A 116 7.96 17.69 20.69
C TYR A 116 7.62 16.87 19.44
N ILE A 117 6.66 15.94 19.54
CA ILE A 117 6.20 15.13 18.40
C ILE A 117 5.49 15.98 17.35
N LEU A 118 4.75 17.01 17.77
CA LEU A 118 4.06 17.94 16.88
C LEU A 118 4.94 19.10 16.42
N ARG A 119 6.20 19.16 16.84
CA ARG A 119 7.12 20.23 16.44
C ARG A 119 7.33 20.13 14.92
N PRO A 120 7.08 21.20 14.15
CA PRO A 120 7.37 21.19 12.73
C PRO A 120 8.86 20.92 12.52
N PRO A 121 9.25 20.22 11.44
CA PRO A 121 10.65 19.95 11.16
C PRO A 121 11.45 21.26 11.09
N PRO A 122 12.72 21.26 11.55
CA PRO A 122 13.55 22.44 11.55
C PRO A 122 13.67 23.01 10.13
N LYS A 123 13.51 24.33 9.97
CA LYS A 123 13.54 25.02 8.67
C LYS A 123 14.84 24.75 7.89
N GLU A 124 15.94 24.54 8.60
CA GLU A 124 17.24 24.19 8.01
C GLU A 124 17.19 22.91 7.17
N ALA A 125 16.37 21.93 7.54
CA ALA A 125 16.25 20.68 6.79
C ALA A 125 15.42 20.87 5.50
N LEU A 126 14.49 21.84 5.51
CA LEU A 126 13.76 22.26 4.30
C LEU A 126 14.67 23.06 3.36
N GLU A 127 15.51 23.95 3.90
CA GLU A 127 16.44 24.77 3.12
C GLU A 127 17.59 23.96 2.51
N LYS A 128 18.08 22.94 3.24
CA LYS A 128 19.08 21.99 2.72
C LYS A 128 18.53 21.08 1.62
N GLY A 129 17.23 21.10 1.37
CA GLY A 129 16.58 20.21 0.41
C GLY A 129 16.69 18.74 0.81
N SER A 130 16.84 18.42 2.09
CA SER A 130 16.83 17.02 2.55
C SER A 130 15.40 16.52 2.79
N VAL A 131 14.46 17.43 3.07
CA VAL A 131 13.06 17.10 3.33
C VAL A 131 12.16 17.65 2.23
N PHE A 132 11.43 16.76 1.58
CA PHE A 132 10.47 17.09 0.53
C PHE A 132 9.06 16.91 1.02
N ARG A 133 8.23 17.92 0.78
CA ARG A 133 6.79 17.82 1.01
C ARG A 133 6.12 17.46 -0.30
N ASP A 134 5.41 16.34 -0.35
CA ASP A 134 4.50 16.06 -1.47
C ASP A 134 3.35 17.07 -1.41
N PRO A 135 3.17 17.94 -2.42
CA PRO A 135 2.14 18.98 -2.40
C PRO A 135 0.73 18.39 -2.31
N LYS A 136 0.53 17.14 -2.76
CA LYS A 136 -0.79 16.51 -2.84
C LYS A 136 -1.15 15.80 -1.54
N THR A 137 -0.25 15.00 -0.99
CA THR A 137 -0.52 14.28 0.28
C THR A 137 -0.16 15.08 1.52
N GLY A 138 0.67 16.11 1.38
CA GLY A 138 1.29 16.81 2.51
C GLY A 138 2.31 15.96 3.28
N ALA A 139 2.62 14.74 2.81
CA ALA A 139 3.60 13.86 3.44
C ALA A 139 5.01 14.43 3.27
N PHE A 140 5.81 14.28 4.32
CA PHE A 140 7.22 14.65 4.32
C PHE A 140 8.07 13.42 4.07
N PHE A 141 9.01 13.54 3.14
CA PHE A 141 9.97 12.49 2.82
C PHE A 141 11.38 13.05 3.03
N GLU A 142 12.21 12.28 3.73
CA GLU A 142 13.62 12.60 3.91
C GLU A 142 14.41 11.84 2.83
N ALA A 143 15.09 12.58 1.96
CA ALA A 143 16.04 11.99 1.03
C ALA A 143 17.39 11.76 1.71
N PRO A 144 18.18 10.77 1.26
CA PRO A 144 19.57 10.65 1.64
C PRO A 144 20.34 11.96 1.39
N GLU A 145 21.32 12.26 2.25
CA GLU A 145 22.11 13.47 2.14
C GLU A 145 22.80 13.57 0.76
N GLY A 146 22.52 14.65 0.03
CA GLY A 146 23.17 14.94 -1.25
C GLY A 146 22.42 14.48 -2.51
N GLU A 147 21.26 13.83 -2.39
CA GLU A 147 20.47 13.37 -3.54
C GLU A 147 19.24 14.27 -3.80
N SER A 148 19.12 14.80 -5.03
CA SER A 148 17.90 15.47 -5.50
C SER A 148 16.85 14.42 -5.91
N PRO A 149 15.58 14.55 -5.50
CA PRO A 149 14.54 13.64 -5.94
C PRO A 149 14.19 13.93 -7.38
N LEU A 150 14.01 12.85 -8.13
CA LEU A 150 13.57 12.86 -9.50
C LEU A 150 12.19 13.50 -9.61
N LYS A 151 12.11 14.51 -10.49
CA LYS A 151 10.86 15.14 -10.87
C LYS A 151 10.48 14.70 -12.29
N ASP A 152 9.19 14.49 -12.50
CA ASP A 152 8.64 14.24 -13.82
C ASP A 152 8.62 15.52 -14.67
N GLN A 153 8.26 15.41 -15.95
CA GLN A 153 8.15 16.54 -16.89
C GLN A 153 7.22 17.67 -16.39
N LYS A 154 6.32 17.36 -15.45
CA LYS A 154 5.40 18.32 -14.82
C LYS A 154 5.96 18.97 -13.55
N GLY A 155 7.19 18.63 -13.16
CA GLY A 155 7.78 19.03 -11.88
C GLY A 155 7.26 18.26 -10.67
N GLU A 156 6.39 17.26 -10.86
CA GLU A 156 5.88 16.40 -9.77
C GLU A 156 6.91 15.33 -9.38
N LEU A 157 6.92 14.92 -8.10
CA LEU A 157 7.83 13.87 -7.62
C LEU A 157 7.53 12.53 -8.30
N ALA A 158 8.59 11.82 -8.70
CA ALA A 158 8.51 10.45 -9.17
C ALA A 158 8.78 9.47 -8.02
N PHE A 159 8.01 8.38 -7.97
CA PHE A 159 8.04 7.44 -6.85
C PHE A 159 8.45 6.04 -7.29
N ARG A 160 9.09 5.29 -6.40
CA ARG A 160 9.26 3.85 -6.52
C ARG A 160 8.23 3.18 -5.62
N PRO A 161 7.48 2.19 -6.12
CA PRO A 161 6.56 1.45 -5.28
C PRO A 161 7.35 0.41 -4.45
N ILE A 162 7.42 0.62 -3.13
CA ILE A 162 8.04 -0.32 -2.19
C ILE A 162 6.97 -0.76 -1.19
N SER A 163 6.40 -1.95 -1.40
CA SER A 163 5.24 -2.40 -0.62
C SER A 163 4.11 -1.36 -0.73
N TYR A 164 3.45 -0.96 0.36
CA TYR A 164 2.34 0.01 0.37
C TYR A 164 2.76 1.48 0.31
N LEU A 165 4.06 1.79 0.46
CA LEU A 165 4.52 3.17 0.56
C LEU A 165 5.22 3.59 -0.73
N PRO A 166 4.82 4.72 -1.34
CA PRO A 166 5.60 5.32 -2.41
C PRO A 166 6.86 5.94 -1.80
N TRP A 167 8.02 5.64 -2.38
CA TRP A 167 9.31 6.20 -1.96
C TRP A 167 9.84 7.15 -3.04
N PRO A 168 10.25 8.39 -2.73
CA PRO A 168 10.85 9.26 -3.74
C PRO A 168 12.14 8.66 -4.28
N VAL A 169 12.40 8.89 -5.55
CA VAL A 169 13.52 8.28 -6.28
C VAL A 169 14.57 9.35 -6.56
N PRO A 170 15.89 9.08 -6.48
CA PRO A 170 16.90 10.06 -6.83
C PRO A 170 16.95 10.33 -8.34
N GLU A 171 17.48 11.47 -8.75
CA GLU A 171 17.47 11.96 -10.13
C GLU A 171 18.23 11.06 -11.12
N ASP A 172 19.29 10.40 -10.65
CA ASP A 172 20.15 9.48 -11.40
C ASP A 172 19.57 8.07 -11.54
N TYR A 173 18.40 7.82 -10.97
CA TYR A 173 17.82 6.48 -10.92
C TYR A 173 17.30 6.01 -12.28
N GLU A 174 17.91 4.95 -12.79
CA GLU A 174 17.51 4.33 -14.04
C GLU A 174 16.22 3.50 -13.89
N GLY A 175 15.25 3.75 -14.76
CA GLY A 175 14.04 2.94 -14.82
C GLY A 175 13.01 3.45 -15.83
N THR A 176 12.05 2.59 -16.12
CA THR A 176 10.90 2.96 -16.96
C THR A 176 9.88 3.70 -16.10
N ARG A 177 9.41 4.85 -16.60
CA ARG A 177 8.41 5.69 -15.94
C ARG A 177 7.02 5.28 -16.39
N LEU A 178 6.12 5.00 -15.45
CA LEU A 178 4.72 4.69 -15.71
C LEU A 178 3.81 5.59 -14.88
N ARG A 179 2.77 6.14 -15.50
CA ARG A 179 1.79 6.97 -14.81
C ARG A 179 0.61 6.10 -14.38
N VAL A 180 0.34 6.03 -13.09
CA VAL A 180 -0.71 5.19 -12.50
C VAL A 180 -1.66 6.04 -11.66
N ALA A 181 -2.95 5.79 -11.78
CA ALA A 181 -3.98 6.48 -11.02
C ALA A 181 -4.03 5.96 -9.57
N VAL A 182 -3.64 6.81 -8.60
CA VAL A 182 -3.61 6.52 -7.16
C VAL A 182 -4.13 7.72 -6.37
N GLY A 183 -4.50 7.53 -5.10
CA GLY A 183 -5.08 8.59 -4.26
C GLY A 183 -6.44 8.20 -3.69
N GLU A 184 -7.27 9.15 -3.29
CA GLU A 184 -8.60 8.84 -2.78
C GLU A 184 -9.46 8.14 -3.85
N ARG A 185 -10.35 7.22 -3.44
CA ARG A 185 -11.21 6.47 -4.36
C ARG A 185 -12.02 7.38 -5.31
N SER A 186 -12.50 8.51 -4.80
CA SER A 186 -13.32 9.50 -5.52
C SER A 186 -12.51 10.40 -6.45
N SER A 187 -11.25 10.67 -6.11
CA SER A 187 -10.38 11.65 -6.77
C SER A 187 -8.99 11.05 -7.03
N LYS A 188 -8.95 10.02 -7.88
CA LYS A 188 -7.68 9.39 -8.27
C LYS A 188 -6.82 10.37 -9.07
N GLU A 189 -5.54 10.43 -8.73
CA GLU A 189 -4.56 11.28 -9.39
C GLU A 189 -3.53 10.44 -10.13
N MET A 190 -3.15 10.85 -11.33
CA MET A 190 -2.11 10.18 -12.11
C MET A 190 -0.72 10.53 -11.56
N ARG A 191 -0.09 9.60 -10.85
CA ARG A 191 1.27 9.75 -10.31
C ARG A 191 2.28 8.94 -11.11
N THR A 192 3.50 9.45 -11.18
CA THR A 192 4.58 8.82 -11.94
C THR A 192 5.37 7.88 -11.04
N PHE A 193 5.41 6.61 -11.43
CA PHE A 193 6.15 5.55 -10.77
C PHE A 193 7.32 5.08 -11.64
N VAL A 194 8.48 4.87 -11.02
CA VAL A 194 9.69 4.41 -11.68
C VAL A 194 9.97 2.97 -11.29
N PHE A 195 10.17 2.13 -12.31
CA PHE A 195 10.42 0.71 -12.16
C PHE A 195 11.74 0.31 -12.83
N ASN A 196 12.56 -0.45 -12.12
CA ASN A 196 13.77 -1.02 -12.69
C ASN A 196 13.36 -2.21 -13.53
N LYS A 197 13.89 -2.34 -14.73
CA LYS A 197 13.67 -3.56 -15.52
C LYS A 197 14.31 -4.74 -14.80
N LEU A 198 13.57 -5.83 -14.59
CA LEU A 198 14.17 -7.06 -14.05
C LEU A 198 14.85 -7.84 -15.18
N ARG A 199 14.36 -7.65 -16.41
CA ARG A 199 14.86 -8.31 -17.61
C ARG A 199 15.42 -7.27 -18.58
N PRO A 200 16.56 -7.55 -19.25
CA PRO A 200 17.12 -6.62 -20.23
C PRO A 200 16.16 -6.42 -21.43
N ASP A 201 15.43 -7.47 -21.80
CA ASP A 201 14.42 -7.51 -22.86
C ASP A 201 12.99 -7.29 -22.34
N GLY A 202 12.84 -6.80 -21.10
CA GLY A 202 11.56 -6.59 -20.45
C GLY A 202 10.87 -5.30 -20.90
N GLU A 203 9.58 -5.42 -21.24
CA GLU A 203 8.67 -4.29 -21.44
C GLU A 203 7.68 -4.23 -20.28
N LEU A 204 7.49 -3.04 -19.71
CA LEU A 204 6.51 -2.84 -18.65
C LEU A 204 5.18 -2.40 -19.24
N LEU A 205 4.12 -3.08 -18.83
CA LEU A 205 2.77 -2.84 -19.28
C LEU A 205 1.88 -2.49 -18.08
N LEU A 206 1.06 -1.46 -18.24
CA LEU A 206 0.01 -1.10 -17.30
C LEU A 206 -1.31 -1.70 -17.79
N VAL A 207 -1.87 -2.66 -17.05
CA VAL A 207 -3.11 -3.33 -17.40
C VAL A 207 -4.14 -3.09 -16.32
N THR A 208 -5.29 -2.51 -16.68
CA THR A 208 -6.35 -2.21 -15.71
C THR A 208 -7.52 -3.18 -15.87
N LEU A 209 -7.87 -3.95 -14.85
CA LEU A 209 -8.91 -4.99 -14.90
C LEU A 209 -9.95 -4.83 -13.79
N PRO A 210 -11.22 -5.18 -14.03
CA PRO A 210 -12.23 -5.23 -12.97
C PRO A 210 -11.98 -6.41 -12.02
N ARG A 211 -12.59 -6.36 -10.83
CA ARG A 211 -12.62 -7.50 -9.88
C ARG A 211 -13.84 -8.39 -10.15
N PRO A 212 -13.74 -9.74 -10.07
CA PRO A 212 -12.53 -10.53 -9.82
C PRO A 212 -11.59 -10.51 -11.04
N LEU A 213 -10.27 -10.57 -10.78
CA LEU A 213 -9.25 -10.40 -11.82
C LEU A 213 -9.23 -11.55 -12.85
N GLY A 214 -9.49 -12.78 -12.41
CA GLY A 214 -9.42 -13.96 -13.28
C GLY A 214 -8.01 -14.36 -13.69
N ILE A 215 -6.99 -14.02 -12.89
CA ILE A 215 -5.57 -14.35 -13.16
C ILE A 215 -5.07 -15.34 -12.11
N VAL A 216 -4.41 -16.40 -12.56
CA VAL A 216 -3.72 -17.38 -11.71
C VAL A 216 -2.25 -16.99 -11.61
N PHE A 217 -1.82 -16.66 -10.39
CA PHE A 217 -0.43 -16.32 -10.10
C PHE A 217 0.26 -17.47 -9.36
N GLU A 218 1.49 -17.75 -9.74
CA GLU A 218 2.43 -18.59 -9.01
C GLU A 218 3.61 -17.74 -8.52
N TYR A 219 4.18 -18.11 -7.38
CA TYR A 219 5.32 -17.40 -6.82
C TYR A 219 6.59 -18.22 -6.98
N ASP A 220 7.54 -17.70 -7.74
CA ASP A 220 8.88 -18.27 -7.84
C ASP A 220 9.70 -17.80 -6.63
N GLU A 221 9.91 -18.70 -5.67
CA GLU A 221 10.70 -18.43 -4.46
C GLU A 221 12.17 -18.14 -4.75
N ARG A 222 12.74 -18.70 -5.83
CA ARG A 222 14.15 -18.50 -6.18
C ARG A 222 14.38 -17.07 -6.67
N ARG A 223 13.48 -16.58 -7.53
CA ARG A 223 13.53 -15.22 -8.08
C ARG A 223 12.84 -14.18 -7.19
N LYS A 224 12.03 -14.63 -6.23
CA LYS A 224 11.17 -13.80 -5.36
C LYS A 224 10.21 -12.93 -6.19
N GLN A 225 9.55 -13.55 -7.15
CA GLN A 225 8.70 -12.89 -8.14
C GLN A 225 7.39 -13.65 -8.29
N ALA A 226 6.29 -12.93 -8.47
CA ALA A 226 5.00 -13.52 -8.83
C ALA A 226 4.85 -13.51 -10.35
N ILE A 227 4.61 -14.69 -10.93
CA ILE A 227 4.49 -14.91 -12.37
C ILE A 227 3.04 -15.28 -12.68
N VAL A 228 2.53 -14.79 -13.79
CA VAL A 228 1.23 -15.20 -14.32
C VAL A 228 1.37 -16.58 -14.94
N VAL A 229 0.67 -17.57 -14.43
CA VAL A 229 0.71 -18.94 -14.97
C VAL A 229 -0.40 -19.17 -15.96
N ASP A 230 -1.61 -18.75 -15.60
CA ASP A 230 -2.80 -19.00 -16.40
C ASP A 230 -3.87 -17.94 -16.17
N LEU A 231 -4.87 -17.91 -17.04
CA LEU A 231 -6.06 -17.07 -16.93
C LEU A 231 -7.29 -17.94 -16.80
N VAL A 232 -8.20 -17.58 -15.91
CA VAL A 232 -9.45 -18.31 -15.73
C VAL A 232 -10.32 -18.11 -16.97
N GLU A 233 -10.74 -19.21 -17.60
CA GLU A 233 -11.57 -19.18 -18.81
C GLU A 233 -12.86 -18.39 -18.59
N GLY A 234 -13.21 -17.54 -19.57
CA GLY A 234 -14.41 -16.71 -19.51
C GLY A 234 -14.29 -15.48 -18.59
N SER A 235 -13.19 -15.33 -17.85
CA SER A 235 -12.92 -14.11 -17.06
C SER A 235 -12.63 -12.89 -17.94
N TYR A 236 -12.71 -11.69 -17.36
CA TYR A 236 -12.36 -10.45 -18.06
C TYR A 236 -10.91 -10.44 -18.56
N ALA A 237 -9.96 -11.05 -17.83
CA ALA A 237 -8.59 -11.17 -18.28
C ALA A 237 -8.46 -12.06 -19.52
N ASP A 238 -9.15 -13.21 -19.54
CA ASP A 238 -9.18 -14.13 -20.68
C ASP A 238 -9.86 -13.47 -21.90
N GLN A 239 -11.00 -12.79 -21.70
CA GLN A 239 -11.69 -12.06 -22.76
C GLN A 239 -10.80 -10.98 -23.38
N ARG A 240 -10.08 -10.19 -22.56
CA ARG A 240 -9.16 -9.17 -23.07
C ARG A 240 -7.96 -9.77 -23.79
N ARG A 241 -7.43 -10.90 -23.32
CA ARG A 241 -6.39 -11.65 -24.05
C ARG A 241 -6.89 -12.10 -25.42
N LYS A 242 -8.10 -12.64 -25.51
CA LYS A 242 -8.72 -13.07 -26.79
C LYS A 242 -8.88 -11.89 -27.75
N VAL A 243 -9.36 -10.75 -27.26
CA VAL A 243 -9.50 -9.52 -28.06
C VAL A 243 -8.13 -9.00 -28.53
N ALA A 244 -7.12 -8.99 -27.66
CA ALA A 244 -5.76 -8.61 -28.01
C ALA A 244 -5.12 -9.57 -29.04
N GLY A 245 -5.47 -10.85 -28.99
CA GLY A 245 -5.05 -11.84 -30.00
C GLY A 245 -5.60 -11.52 -31.40
N LEU A 246 -6.79 -10.91 -31.49
CA LEU A 246 -7.37 -10.45 -32.75
C LEU A 246 -6.78 -9.11 -33.22
N ASN A 247 -6.28 -8.27 -32.30
CA ASN A 247 -5.72 -6.96 -32.59
C ASN A 247 -4.36 -6.75 -31.91
N GLN A 248 -3.28 -6.98 -32.67
CA GLN A 248 -1.90 -6.87 -32.19
C GLN A 248 -1.53 -5.48 -31.64
N ARG A 249 -2.31 -4.43 -31.97
CA ARG A 249 -2.07 -3.08 -31.43
C ARG A 249 -2.52 -2.92 -29.98
N LEU A 250 -3.44 -3.77 -29.50
CA LEU A 250 -3.95 -3.74 -28.14
C LEU A 250 -3.07 -4.61 -27.24
N GLN A 251 -1.94 -4.05 -26.80
CA GLN A 251 -1.01 -4.75 -25.90
C GLN A 251 -1.44 -4.72 -24.41
N GLU A 252 -2.57 -4.08 -24.11
CA GLU A 252 -3.13 -3.90 -22.76
C GLU A 252 -3.85 -5.15 -22.21
N CYS A 253 -3.22 -6.32 -22.33
CA CYS A 253 -3.71 -7.57 -21.76
C CYS A 253 -2.62 -8.22 -20.92
N VAL A 254 -3.01 -9.12 -20.00
CA VAL A 254 -2.07 -9.95 -19.25
C VAL A 254 -1.89 -11.28 -19.99
N LEU A 255 -0.67 -11.78 -20.08
CA LEU A 255 -0.34 -13.07 -20.70
C LEU A 255 0.36 -14.00 -19.70
N PRO A 256 0.20 -15.33 -19.87
CA PRO A 256 1.04 -16.31 -19.18
C PRO A 256 2.53 -16.02 -19.39
N GLY A 257 3.31 -16.08 -18.31
CA GLY A 257 4.73 -15.76 -18.27
C GLY A 257 5.07 -14.30 -17.91
N ASP A 258 4.08 -13.41 -17.86
CA ASP A 258 4.27 -12.04 -17.38
C ASP A 258 4.63 -12.04 -15.88
N VAL A 259 5.51 -11.11 -15.47
CA VAL A 259 5.93 -10.97 -14.07
C VAL A 259 5.21 -9.80 -13.43
N LEU A 260 4.52 -10.02 -12.31
CA LEU A 260 3.84 -8.96 -11.57
C LEU A 260 4.86 -8.06 -10.85
N ARG A 261 4.87 -6.77 -11.22
CA ARG A 261 5.75 -5.74 -10.64
C ARG A 261 5.06 -4.91 -9.59
N ALA A 262 3.80 -4.55 -9.82
CA ALA A 262 2.96 -3.85 -8.85
C ALA A 262 1.47 -4.10 -9.09
N VAL A 263 0.67 -3.86 -8.04
CA VAL A 263 -0.78 -3.93 -8.09
C VAL A 263 -1.41 -2.80 -7.30
N SER A 264 -2.40 -2.12 -7.87
CA SER A 264 -3.18 -1.14 -7.13
C SER A 264 -4.10 -1.85 -6.13
N CYS A 265 -4.12 -1.40 -4.89
CA CYS A 265 -5.00 -1.95 -3.86
C CYS A 265 -5.55 -0.84 -2.96
N THR A 266 -6.66 -1.14 -2.28
CA THR A 266 -7.30 -0.16 -1.39
C THR A 266 -6.61 -0.17 -0.03
N ASN A 267 -6.18 0.97 0.47
CA ASN A 267 -5.69 1.17 1.83
C ASN A 267 -6.62 2.11 2.60
N PHE A 268 -6.74 1.89 3.91
CA PHE A 268 -7.49 2.77 4.78
C PHE A 268 -6.54 3.79 5.40
N VAL A 269 -6.81 5.07 5.14
CA VAL A 269 -6.06 6.18 5.73
C VAL A 269 -6.89 6.76 6.85
N TYR A 270 -6.29 6.84 8.03
CA TYR A 270 -6.89 7.40 9.24
C TYR A 270 -6.31 8.79 9.45
N PRO A 271 -6.96 9.86 8.95
CA PRO A 271 -6.52 11.21 9.29
C PRO A 271 -6.58 11.42 10.81
N THR A 272 -5.79 12.35 11.35
CA THR A 272 -5.72 12.58 12.81
C THR A 272 -7.10 12.83 13.44
N ASN A 273 -8.01 13.48 12.69
CA ASN A 273 -9.39 13.74 13.12
C ASN A 273 -10.25 12.46 13.20
N ALA A 274 -9.88 11.40 12.49
CA ALA A 274 -10.57 10.11 12.56
C ALA A 274 -10.26 9.33 13.85
N LEU A 275 -9.10 9.58 14.48
CA LEU A 275 -8.73 8.91 15.75
C LEU A 275 -9.69 9.26 16.90
N PHE A 276 -10.29 10.46 16.86
CA PHE A 276 -11.27 10.92 17.84
C PHE A 276 -12.73 10.69 17.39
N GLY A 277 -12.95 9.90 16.34
CA GLY A 277 -14.29 9.60 15.83
C GLY A 277 -14.98 10.76 15.10
N ALA A 278 -14.30 11.88 14.89
CA ALA A 278 -14.89 13.05 14.22
C ALA A 278 -15.00 12.88 12.69
N LYS A 279 -14.20 11.98 12.10
CA LYS A 279 -14.23 11.70 10.65
C LYS A 279 -14.11 10.20 10.38
N ALA A 280 -14.87 9.69 9.42
CA ALA A 280 -14.73 8.30 8.98
C ALA A 280 -13.38 8.06 8.28
N PRO A 281 -12.81 6.84 8.36
CA PRO A 281 -11.59 6.50 7.62
C PRO A 281 -11.79 6.62 6.12
N GLU A 282 -10.79 7.14 5.43
CA GLU A 282 -10.83 7.33 3.98
C GLU A 282 -10.25 6.11 3.26
N ARG A 283 -10.81 5.76 2.10
CA ARG A 283 -10.32 4.68 1.24
C ARG A 283 -9.44 5.27 0.14
N HIS A 284 -8.16 4.95 0.17
CA HIS A 284 -7.17 5.40 -0.80
C HIS A 284 -6.71 4.22 -1.66
N ILE A 285 -6.67 4.38 -2.98
CA ILE A 285 -6.03 3.45 -3.89
C ILE A 285 -4.53 3.75 -3.89
N VAL A 286 -3.74 2.77 -3.46
CA VAL A 286 -2.28 2.84 -3.42
C VAL A 286 -1.69 1.80 -4.37
N LEU A 287 -0.49 2.06 -4.89
CA LEU A 287 0.22 1.11 -5.74
C LEU A 287 1.17 0.25 -4.90
N TYR A 288 0.83 -1.02 -4.71
CA TYR A 288 1.64 -1.96 -3.98
C TYR A 288 2.76 -2.52 -4.86
N GLY A 289 4.02 -2.27 -4.50
CA GLY A 289 5.19 -2.84 -5.20
C GLY A 289 5.40 -4.30 -4.82
N ALA A 290 5.39 -5.21 -5.81
CA ALA A 290 5.52 -6.65 -5.62
C ALA A 290 6.97 -7.17 -5.64
N ASP A 291 7.91 -6.35 -6.11
CA ASP A 291 9.31 -6.73 -6.29
C ASP A 291 9.98 -7.16 -4.99
N LYS A 292 10.57 -8.37 -5.01
CA LYS A 292 11.28 -8.99 -3.88
C LYS A 292 10.43 -9.10 -2.60
N GLN A 293 9.10 -8.95 -2.69
CA GLN A 293 8.19 -9.09 -1.57
C GLN A 293 7.83 -10.56 -1.34
N LYS A 294 7.46 -10.89 -0.10
CA LYS A 294 6.98 -12.24 0.25
C LYS A 294 5.62 -12.51 -0.40
N TRP A 295 5.40 -13.76 -0.79
CA TRP A 295 4.14 -14.16 -1.42
C TRP A 295 2.90 -13.88 -0.57
N SER A 296 2.98 -14.03 0.76
CA SER A 296 1.89 -13.69 1.68
C SER A 296 1.48 -12.22 1.59
N SER A 297 2.44 -11.31 1.45
CA SER A 297 2.19 -9.86 1.33
C SER A 297 1.59 -9.51 -0.02
N ILE A 298 2.09 -10.11 -1.12
CA ILE A 298 1.54 -9.92 -2.46
C ILE A 298 0.09 -10.42 -2.52
N ARG A 299 -0.20 -11.62 -1.99
CA ARG A 299 -1.58 -12.13 -1.87
C ARG A 299 -2.47 -11.23 -1.03
N GLY A 300 -1.93 -10.70 0.07
CA GLY A 300 -2.62 -9.71 0.90
C GLY A 300 -3.03 -8.49 0.08
N ALA A 301 -2.11 -7.90 -0.68
CA ALA A 301 -2.38 -6.75 -1.54
C ALA A 301 -3.40 -7.07 -2.66
N LEU A 302 -3.29 -8.22 -3.33
CA LEU A 302 -4.24 -8.66 -4.36
C LEU A 302 -5.66 -8.82 -3.82
N LYS A 303 -5.79 -9.39 -2.60
CA LYS A 303 -7.08 -9.54 -1.90
C LYS A 303 -7.63 -8.23 -1.36
N LYS A 304 -6.78 -7.21 -1.19
CA LYS A 304 -7.17 -5.94 -0.58
C LYS A 304 -7.90 -5.05 -1.58
N GLY A 305 -9.19 -4.87 -1.36
CA GLY A 305 -10.08 -4.02 -2.15
C GLY A 305 -11.37 -4.74 -2.52
N ASP A 306 -12.45 -3.97 -2.57
CA ASP A 306 -13.79 -4.44 -2.91
C ASP A 306 -14.13 -4.15 -4.38
N VAL A 307 -15.14 -4.80 -4.95
CA VAL A 307 -15.64 -4.50 -6.30
C VAL A 307 -16.08 -3.03 -6.42
N LYS A 308 -16.63 -2.46 -5.35
CA LYS A 308 -17.02 -1.03 -5.28
C LYS A 308 -15.84 -0.05 -5.27
N ASP A 309 -14.61 -0.52 -5.13
CA ASP A 309 -13.42 0.34 -5.21
C ASP A 309 -13.00 0.60 -6.67
N GLY A 310 -13.62 -0.11 -7.62
CA GLY A 310 -13.43 0.04 -9.06
C GLY A 310 -12.39 -0.93 -9.61
N GLU A 311 -11.85 -0.57 -10.77
CA GLU A 311 -10.84 -1.38 -11.46
C GLU A 311 -9.49 -1.36 -10.75
N VAL A 312 -8.73 -2.43 -10.97
CA VAL A 312 -7.40 -2.68 -10.43
C VAL A 312 -6.38 -2.52 -11.54
N SER A 313 -5.42 -1.62 -11.36
CA SER A 313 -4.26 -1.48 -12.23
C SER A 313 -3.15 -2.43 -11.80
N LEU A 314 -2.71 -3.28 -12.71
CA LEU A 314 -1.57 -4.17 -12.59
C LEU A 314 -0.42 -3.61 -13.43
N VAL A 315 0.77 -3.56 -12.85
CA VAL A 315 1.99 -3.33 -13.60
C VAL A 315 2.67 -4.67 -13.77
N VAL A 316 2.79 -5.12 -15.01
CA VAL A 316 3.42 -6.40 -15.35
C VAL A 316 4.62 -6.17 -16.25
N GLU A 317 5.63 -7.02 -16.14
CA GLU A 317 6.79 -7.03 -17.03
C GLU A 317 6.68 -8.24 -17.96
N ARG A 318 6.60 -7.95 -19.25
CA ARG A 318 6.54 -8.94 -20.33
C ARG A 318 7.91 -9.09 -20.98
N ARG A 319 8.26 -10.32 -21.36
CA ARG A 319 9.41 -10.55 -22.23
C ARG A 319 9.08 -10.08 -23.64
N ARG A 320 9.92 -9.24 -24.25
CA ARG A 320 9.84 -8.95 -25.67
C ARG A 320 10.20 -10.21 -26.45
N THR A 321 9.20 -10.83 -27.08
CA THR A 321 9.37 -11.96 -28.01
C THR A 321 9.73 -11.47 -29.40
#